data_AF-A0A4Q6FBB6-F1
#
_entry.id   AF-A0A4Q6FBB6-F1
#
_cell.length_a   1.000
_cell.length_b   1.000
_cell.length_c   1.000
_cell.angle_alpha   90.00
_cell.angle_beta   90.00
_cell.angle_gamma   90.00
#
_symmetry.space_group_name_H-M   'P 1'
#
loop_
_entity.id
_entity.type
_entity.pdbx_description
1 polymer ?
#
loop_
_entity_poly.entity_id
_entity_poly.type
_entity_poly.pdbx_seq_one_letter_code
_entity_poly.pdbx_strand_id
1 'polypeptide(L)'
;FLSPLRFTDTESGKSESVKALTGGNQITGAFWVAPAEGFDWRSSDAIALVEGQVDALALAACGIPTIAVGGGSLPVWIARAVAFKAVAISSDNDTAGEKAAEKWSEQIATYTQRSFRLRPADGFKDFGEVMEEIGRSHLLRWLKDEAPQLALDITVHKDGAARICEMMQGFPRLLRAAHLGELPSETLYLPSPFGDVWSIEHAAAAIIEIDRAWAQRARQCQEAKRDLNVLEIESLEMAGRFLDGAAAAWNGDTWLDAFVCL
;
A
#
# COMPACT_ATOMS: atom_id res chain seq x y z
N PHE A 1 16.75 -6.55 -8.81
CA PHE A 1 16.70 -5.14 -8.37
C PHE A 1 16.71 -4.27 -9.62
N LEU A 2 15.58 -3.65 -9.95
CA LEU A 2 15.47 -2.71 -11.07
C LEU A 2 15.64 -1.28 -10.55
N SER A 3 16.24 -0.41 -11.37
CA SER A 3 16.43 1.00 -11.05
C SER A 3 15.15 1.80 -11.28
N PRO A 4 14.86 2.85 -10.49
CA PRO A 4 13.68 3.70 -10.68
C PRO A 4 13.70 4.40 -12.05
N LEU A 5 12.56 4.36 -12.74
CA LEU A 5 12.34 5.12 -13.98
C LEU A 5 11.96 6.56 -13.63
N ARG A 6 12.49 7.53 -14.40
CA ARG A 6 12.22 8.96 -14.20
C ARG A 6 11.32 9.48 -15.31
N PHE A 7 10.19 10.08 -14.94
CA PHE A 7 9.36 10.87 -15.85
C PHE A 7 9.56 12.35 -15.50
N THR A 8 9.96 13.16 -16.48
CA THR A 8 10.09 14.61 -16.32
C THR A 8 9.00 15.29 -17.13
N ASP A 9 8.21 16.13 -16.47
CA ASP A 9 7.25 17.01 -17.13
C ASP A 9 8.02 18.20 -17.74
N THR A 10 7.92 18.39 -19.05
CA THR A 10 8.73 19.38 -19.79
C THR A 10 8.17 20.80 -19.70
N GLU A 11 6.94 20.99 -19.20
CA GLU A 11 6.24 22.28 -19.32
C GLU A 11 6.42 23.25 -18.16
N SER A 12 6.94 22.84 -17.01
CA SER A 12 7.15 23.76 -15.88
C SER A 12 8.57 23.69 -15.36
N GLY A 13 9.32 24.80 -15.46
CA GLY A 13 10.72 24.94 -15.04
C GLY A 13 11.03 24.72 -13.55
N LYS A 14 10.15 24.03 -12.82
CA LYS A 14 10.35 23.46 -11.48
C LYS A 14 9.73 22.06 -11.47
N SER A 15 10.51 21.05 -11.88
CA SER A 15 10.09 19.65 -11.84
C SER A 15 10.34 19.07 -10.44
N GLU A 16 9.29 18.92 -9.62
CA GLU A 16 9.29 17.86 -8.60
C GLU A 16 9.12 16.53 -9.35
N SER A 17 10.22 15.84 -9.62
CA SER A 17 10.19 14.55 -10.31
C SER A 17 9.55 13.50 -9.39
N VAL A 18 8.31 13.10 -9.66
CA VAL A 18 7.69 11.95 -9.00
C VAL A 18 8.43 10.70 -9.45
N LYS A 19 9.08 10.02 -8.50
CA LYS A 19 9.76 8.75 -8.77
C LYS A 19 8.74 7.61 -8.64
N ALA A 20 8.49 6.90 -9.73
CA ALA A 20 7.77 5.64 -9.69
C ALA A 20 8.75 4.51 -9.34
N LEU A 21 8.46 3.74 -8.28
CA LEU A 21 9.21 2.53 -7.95
C LEU A 21 8.57 1.33 -8.63
N THR A 22 9.38 0.50 -9.29
CA THR A 22 8.91 -0.68 -10.04
C THR A 22 9.50 -1.97 -9.49
N GLY A 23 8.81 -3.07 -9.72
CA GLY A 23 9.26 -4.40 -9.34
C GLY A 23 8.13 -5.42 -9.38
N GLY A 24 8.35 -6.55 -8.72
CA GLY A 24 7.68 -7.79 -9.09
C GLY A 24 8.60 -8.65 -9.96
N ASN A 25 8.18 -9.89 -10.18
CA ASN A 25 8.93 -10.88 -10.93
C ASN A 25 8.04 -11.36 -12.08
N GLN A 26 8.53 -11.31 -13.32
CA GLN A 26 7.80 -11.83 -14.48
C GLN A 26 7.39 -13.29 -14.28
N ILE A 27 8.18 -14.08 -13.54
CA ILE A 27 7.87 -15.48 -13.19
C ILE A 27 6.63 -15.57 -12.28
N THR A 28 6.39 -14.58 -11.41
CA THR A 28 5.24 -14.55 -10.50
C THR A 28 3.97 -14.00 -11.16
N GLY A 29 4.05 -13.57 -12.43
CA GLY A 29 2.91 -13.05 -13.20
C GLY A 29 2.41 -11.69 -12.72
N ALA A 30 3.28 -10.88 -12.10
CA ALA A 30 2.92 -9.53 -11.68
C ALA A 30 4.10 -8.57 -11.75
N PHE A 31 3.83 -7.38 -12.30
CA PHE A 31 4.67 -6.21 -12.23
C PHE A 31 3.89 -5.13 -11.50
N TRP A 32 4.33 -4.70 -10.32
CA TRP A 32 3.70 -3.59 -9.63
C TRP A 32 4.46 -2.29 -9.89
N VAL A 33 3.76 -1.18 -9.71
CA VAL A 33 4.34 0.16 -9.69
C VAL A 33 3.78 0.93 -8.50
N ALA A 34 4.68 1.42 -7.67
CA ALA A 34 4.35 2.27 -6.54
C ALA A 34 4.43 3.74 -6.97
N PRO A 35 3.43 4.58 -6.63
CA PRO A 35 3.38 5.99 -7.04
C PRO A 35 4.43 6.88 -6.35
N ALA A 36 5.04 6.41 -5.25
CA ALA A 36 6.06 7.12 -4.50
C ALA A 36 7.06 6.18 -3.82
N GLU A 37 8.19 6.73 -3.38
CA GLU A 37 9.19 6.03 -2.57
C GLU A 37 8.60 5.63 -1.20
N GLY A 38 8.91 4.41 -0.72
CA GLY A 38 8.36 3.87 0.54
C GLY A 38 6.93 3.32 0.46
N PHE A 39 6.22 3.52 -0.65
CA PHE A 39 4.83 3.09 -0.79
C PHE A 39 4.69 1.55 -0.95
N ASP A 40 3.90 0.92 -0.09
CA ASP A 40 3.46 -0.48 -0.24
C ASP A 40 2.02 -0.54 -0.78
N TRP A 41 1.85 -1.08 -1.98
CA TRP A 41 0.52 -1.25 -2.58
C TRP A 41 -0.37 -2.18 -1.76
N ARG A 42 0.20 -3.07 -0.93
CA ARG A 42 -0.57 -3.97 -0.08
C ARG A 42 -1.29 -3.23 1.04
N SER A 43 -0.80 -2.07 1.48
CA SER A 43 -1.48 -1.24 2.48
C SER A 43 -2.45 -0.23 1.85
N SER A 44 -2.56 -0.15 0.52
CA SER A 44 -3.44 0.80 -0.15
C SER A 44 -4.91 0.40 -0.09
N ASP A 45 -5.83 1.31 0.16
CA ASP A 45 -7.28 1.04 0.08
C ASP A 45 -7.82 0.93 -1.35
N ALA A 46 -7.04 1.41 -2.33
CA ALA A 46 -7.40 1.43 -3.74
C ALA A 46 -6.23 1.00 -4.63
N ILE A 47 -6.53 0.28 -5.71
CA ILE A 47 -5.51 -0.21 -6.65
C ILE A 47 -6.09 -0.36 -8.05
N ALA A 48 -5.25 -0.18 -9.07
CA ALA A 48 -5.56 -0.51 -10.45
C ALA A 48 -4.89 -1.83 -10.87
N LEU A 49 -5.62 -2.65 -11.62
CA LEU A 49 -5.12 -3.84 -12.30
C LEU A 49 -5.13 -3.57 -13.81
N VAL A 50 -3.97 -3.69 -14.45
CA VAL A 50 -3.79 -3.46 -15.90
C VAL A 50 -3.16 -4.67 -16.57
N GLU A 51 -3.20 -4.73 -17.89
CA GLU A 51 -2.54 -5.80 -18.65
C GLU A 51 -1.05 -5.55 -18.82
N GLY A 52 -0.68 -4.36 -19.29
CA GLY A 52 0.68 -3.98 -19.67
C GLY A 52 1.44 -3.20 -18.61
N GLN A 53 2.78 -3.31 -18.63
CA GLN A 53 3.64 -2.55 -17.72
C GLN A 53 3.62 -1.05 -18.01
N VAL A 54 3.40 -0.66 -19.27
CA VAL A 54 3.34 0.77 -19.67
C VAL A 54 2.10 1.43 -19.07
N ASP A 55 0.95 0.77 -19.09
CA ASP A 55 -0.27 1.22 -18.42
C ASP A 55 -0.06 1.40 -16.91
N ALA A 56 0.67 0.46 -16.29
CA ALA A 56 0.97 0.53 -14.88
C ALA A 56 1.83 1.73 -14.53
N LEU A 57 2.82 2.04 -15.37
CA LEU A 57 3.65 3.24 -15.22
C LEU A 57 2.82 4.51 -15.43
N ALA A 58 1.93 4.54 -16.43
CA ALA A 58 1.07 5.68 -16.72
C ALA A 58 0.15 6.02 -15.53
N LEU A 59 -0.54 5.02 -14.98
CA LEU A 59 -1.42 5.21 -13.83
C LEU A 59 -0.65 5.54 -12.55
N ALA A 60 0.50 4.92 -12.31
CA ALA A 60 1.33 5.23 -11.15
C ALA A 60 1.94 6.63 -11.20
N ALA A 61 2.30 7.14 -12.39
CA ALA A 61 2.70 8.54 -12.56
C ALA A 61 1.59 9.52 -12.18
N CYS A 62 0.32 9.09 -12.26
CA CYS A 62 -0.85 9.84 -11.79
C CYS A 62 -1.18 9.60 -10.32
N GLY A 63 -0.32 8.87 -9.58
CA GLY A 63 -0.53 8.61 -8.16
C GLY A 63 -1.37 7.37 -7.86
N ILE A 64 -1.65 6.51 -8.84
CA ILE A 64 -2.48 5.33 -8.62
C ILE A 64 -1.60 4.08 -8.44
N PRO A 65 -1.67 3.38 -7.31
CA PRO A 65 -1.02 2.09 -7.13
C PRO A 65 -1.52 1.13 -8.18
N THR A 66 -0.61 0.53 -8.94
CA THR A 66 -1.01 -0.27 -10.10
C THR A 66 -0.23 -1.58 -10.18
N ILE A 67 -0.92 -2.64 -10.58
CA ILE A 67 -0.33 -3.95 -10.88
C ILE A 67 -0.65 -4.31 -12.33
N ALA A 68 0.39 -4.49 -13.14
CA ALA A 68 0.32 -5.15 -14.43
C ALA A 68 0.38 -6.68 -14.26
N VAL A 69 -0.63 -7.35 -14.78
CA VAL A 69 -0.82 -8.81 -14.64
C VAL A 69 -0.14 -9.58 -15.79
N GLY A 70 0.22 -8.91 -16.89
CA GLY A 70 0.98 -9.52 -17.98
C GLY A 70 0.18 -10.42 -18.92
N GLY A 71 -1.07 -10.03 -19.22
CA GLY A 71 -1.98 -10.78 -20.07
C GLY A 71 -2.51 -12.07 -19.45
N GLY A 72 -3.71 -12.50 -19.88
CA GLY A 72 -4.29 -13.79 -19.46
C GLY A 72 -5.11 -13.74 -18.16
N SER A 73 -5.09 -14.83 -17.38
CA SER A 73 -5.91 -14.95 -16.17
C SER A 73 -5.24 -14.30 -14.97
N LEU A 74 -6.02 -13.59 -14.15
CA LEU A 74 -5.55 -13.01 -12.89
C LEU A 74 -5.03 -14.13 -11.97
N PRO A 75 -3.77 -14.08 -11.51
CA PRO A 75 -3.26 -15.01 -10.52
C PRO A 75 -4.11 -14.97 -9.24
N VAL A 76 -4.45 -16.15 -8.70
CA VAL A 76 -5.31 -16.28 -7.51
C VAL A 76 -4.77 -15.49 -6.32
N TRP A 77 -3.45 -15.42 -6.18
CA TRP A 77 -2.83 -14.66 -5.09
C TRP A 77 -3.06 -13.14 -5.22
N ILE A 78 -3.14 -12.59 -6.45
CA ILE A 78 -3.47 -11.18 -6.66
C ILE A 78 -4.92 -10.93 -6.27
N ALA A 79 -5.84 -11.80 -6.70
CA ALA A 79 -7.25 -11.70 -6.33
C ALA A 79 -7.45 -11.68 -4.80
N ARG A 80 -6.67 -12.48 -4.06
CA ARG A 80 -6.63 -12.45 -2.59
C ARG A 80 -6.00 -11.19 -2.03
N ALA A 81 -4.88 -10.74 -2.61
CA ALA A 81 -4.14 -9.57 -2.12
C ALA A 81 -4.93 -8.27 -2.29
N VAL A 82 -5.90 -8.22 -3.21
CA VAL A 82 -6.78 -7.07 -3.40
C VAL A 82 -8.10 -7.16 -2.61
N ALA A 83 -8.22 -8.12 -1.69
CA ALA A 83 -9.40 -8.25 -0.84
C ALA A 83 -9.72 -6.94 -0.10
N PHE A 84 -11.01 -6.61 -0.04
CA PHE A 84 -11.56 -5.41 0.62
C PHE A 84 -11.17 -4.04 0.04
N LYS A 85 -10.29 -4.00 -0.97
CA LYS A 85 -9.87 -2.77 -1.66
C LYS A 85 -10.89 -2.33 -2.71
N ALA A 86 -10.86 -1.04 -3.07
CA ALA A 86 -11.41 -0.58 -4.34
C ALA A 86 -10.48 -1.02 -5.48
N VAL A 87 -11.01 -1.71 -6.48
CA VAL A 87 -10.19 -2.30 -7.55
C VAL A 87 -10.66 -1.79 -8.90
N ALA A 88 -9.85 -0.96 -9.54
CA ALA A 88 -10.06 -0.60 -10.93
C ALA A 88 -9.50 -1.69 -11.84
N ILE A 89 -10.32 -2.17 -12.75
CA ILE A 89 -9.91 -3.11 -13.79
C ILE A 89 -9.74 -2.32 -15.09
N SER A 90 -8.49 -2.20 -15.51
CA SER A 90 -8.00 -1.28 -16.54
C SER A 90 -7.28 -2.04 -17.66
N SER A 91 -7.97 -3.01 -18.25
CA SER A 91 -7.55 -3.65 -19.51
C SER A 91 -7.75 -2.73 -20.73
N ASP A 92 -7.19 -3.13 -21.86
CA ASP A 92 -7.31 -2.45 -23.15
C ASP A 92 -8.78 -2.18 -23.52
N ASN A 93 -9.01 -1.08 -24.23
CA ASN A 93 -10.32 -0.63 -24.68
C ASN A 93 -10.74 -1.30 -25.99
N ASP A 94 -10.66 -2.63 -26.01
CA ASP A 94 -11.07 -3.47 -27.13
C ASP A 94 -11.89 -4.68 -26.67
N THR A 95 -12.32 -5.51 -27.61
CA THR A 95 -13.14 -6.69 -27.31
C THR A 95 -12.40 -7.74 -26.45
N ALA A 96 -11.08 -7.84 -26.55
CA ALA A 96 -10.29 -8.78 -25.76
C ALA A 96 -10.15 -8.26 -24.32
N GLY A 97 -9.86 -6.97 -24.16
CA GLY A 97 -9.75 -6.32 -22.87
C GLY A 97 -11.08 -6.30 -22.11
N GLU A 98 -12.22 -6.15 -22.78
CA GLU A 98 -13.53 -6.26 -22.12
C GLU A 98 -13.79 -7.66 -21.55
N LYS A 99 -13.43 -8.72 -22.30
CA LYS A 99 -13.53 -10.10 -21.81
C LYS A 99 -12.56 -10.38 -20.66
N ALA A 100 -11.34 -9.82 -20.73
CA ALA A 100 -10.38 -9.92 -19.64
C ALA A 100 -10.92 -9.23 -18.37
N ALA A 101 -11.49 -8.03 -18.51
CA ALA A 101 -12.07 -7.29 -17.40
C ALA A 101 -13.24 -8.03 -16.75
N GLU A 102 -14.15 -8.59 -17.54
CA GLU A 102 -15.26 -9.40 -17.03
C GLU A 102 -14.74 -10.59 -16.23
N LYS A 103 -13.81 -11.36 -16.80
CA LYS A 103 -13.19 -12.51 -16.13
C LYS A 103 -12.48 -12.13 -14.84
N TRP A 104 -11.71 -11.04 -14.84
CA TRP A 104 -11.02 -10.59 -13.63
C TRP A 104 -12.02 -10.11 -12.58
N SER A 105 -13.09 -9.43 -13.00
CA SER A 105 -14.17 -8.99 -12.11
C SER A 105 -14.82 -10.18 -11.39
N GLU A 106 -15.14 -11.25 -12.13
CA GLU A 106 -15.67 -12.49 -11.55
C GLU A 106 -14.69 -13.11 -10.54
N GLN A 107 -13.40 -13.15 -10.87
CA GLN A 107 -12.36 -13.72 -10.01
C GLN A 107 -12.18 -12.93 -8.70
N ILE A 108 -12.28 -11.60 -8.75
CA ILE A 108 -12.12 -10.74 -7.56
C ILE A 108 -13.41 -10.51 -6.78
N ALA A 109 -14.58 -10.75 -7.38
CA ALA A 109 -15.88 -10.56 -6.72
C ALA A 109 -16.02 -11.36 -5.41
N THR A 110 -15.28 -12.47 -5.28
CA THR A 110 -15.23 -13.28 -4.05
C THR A 110 -14.52 -12.54 -2.90
N TYR A 111 -13.62 -11.60 -3.20
CA TYR A 111 -12.73 -10.93 -2.25
C TYR A 111 -13.06 -9.44 -2.05
N THR A 112 -13.68 -8.79 -3.03
CA THR A 112 -14.13 -7.41 -2.92
C THR A 112 -15.36 -7.17 -3.79
N GLN A 113 -16.30 -6.36 -3.28
CA GLN A 113 -17.48 -5.88 -4.00
C GLN A 113 -17.25 -4.47 -4.57
N ARG A 114 -16.05 -3.91 -4.38
CA ARG A 114 -15.68 -2.55 -4.79
C ARG A 114 -14.84 -2.54 -6.07
N SER A 115 -15.01 -3.56 -6.91
CA SER A 115 -14.39 -3.61 -8.23
C SER A 115 -15.21 -2.87 -9.27
N PHE A 116 -14.54 -2.23 -10.22
CA PHE A 116 -15.21 -1.56 -11.34
C PHE A 116 -14.30 -1.52 -12.57
N ARG A 117 -14.92 -1.44 -13.74
CA ARG A 117 -14.21 -1.25 -15.01
C ARG A 117 -13.79 0.21 -15.13
N LEU A 118 -12.50 0.45 -15.35
CA LEU A 118 -11.96 1.77 -15.66
C LEU A 118 -11.37 1.73 -17.07
N ARG A 119 -12.04 2.35 -18.03
CA ARG A 119 -11.60 2.45 -19.44
C ARG A 119 -10.75 3.69 -19.63
N PRO A 120 -9.75 3.70 -20.53
CA PRO A 120 -9.12 4.95 -20.93
C PRO A 120 -10.15 5.89 -21.58
N ALA A 121 -9.78 7.17 -21.73
CA ALA A 121 -10.63 8.15 -22.40
C ALA A 121 -11.00 7.71 -23.83
N ASP A 122 -12.14 8.18 -24.34
CA ASP A 122 -12.62 7.84 -25.68
C ASP A 122 -11.57 8.14 -26.75
N GLY A 123 -11.39 7.19 -27.67
CA GLY A 123 -10.40 7.29 -28.76
C GLY A 123 -9.03 6.71 -28.43
N PHE A 124 -8.78 6.28 -27.19
CA PHE A 124 -7.54 5.64 -26.79
C PHE A 124 -7.73 4.14 -26.53
N LYS A 125 -6.72 3.37 -26.92
CA LYS A 125 -6.62 1.92 -26.72
C LYS A 125 -6.32 1.58 -25.27
N ASP A 126 -5.37 2.28 -24.65
CA ASP A 126 -4.88 1.96 -23.31
C ASP A 126 -4.32 3.21 -22.59
N PHE A 127 -3.94 3.08 -21.31
CA PHE A 127 -3.48 4.21 -20.51
C PHE A 127 -2.06 4.65 -20.87
N GLY A 128 -1.26 3.74 -21.43
CA GLY A 128 0.02 4.06 -22.05
C GLY A 128 -0.16 5.07 -23.18
N GLU A 129 -1.08 4.79 -24.11
CA GLU A 129 -1.38 5.68 -25.24
C GLU A 129 -1.93 7.03 -24.78
N VAL A 130 -2.83 7.05 -23.78
CA VAL A 130 -3.31 8.32 -23.18
C VAL A 130 -2.14 9.14 -22.63
N MET A 131 -1.23 8.50 -21.90
CA MET A 131 -0.06 9.19 -21.34
C MET A 131 0.88 9.72 -22.43
N GLU A 132 1.08 8.97 -23.51
CA GLU A 132 1.95 9.35 -24.62
C GLU A 132 1.39 10.54 -25.43
N GLU A 133 0.08 10.50 -25.74
CA GLU A 133 -0.55 11.45 -26.65
C GLU A 133 -1.01 12.76 -25.96
N ILE A 134 -1.61 12.67 -24.78
CA ILE A 134 -2.20 13.84 -24.10
C ILE A 134 -1.53 14.19 -22.77
N GLY A 135 -0.59 13.36 -22.31
CA GLY A 135 0.26 13.65 -21.17
C GLY A 135 -0.39 13.46 -19.79
N ARG A 136 0.47 13.48 -18.78
CA ARG A 136 0.14 13.20 -17.37
C ARG A 136 -0.94 14.12 -16.81
N SER A 137 -0.86 15.42 -17.08
CA SER A 137 -1.78 16.41 -16.50
C SER A 137 -3.24 16.17 -16.93
N HIS A 138 -3.44 15.77 -18.20
CA HIS A 138 -4.75 15.43 -18.72
C HIS A 138 -5.25 14.10 -18.14
N LEU A 139 -4.42 13.07 -18.13
CA LEU A 139 -4.78 11.77 -17.54
C LEU A 139 -5.15 11.91 -16.06
N LEU A 140 -4.37 12.65 -15.28
CA LEU A 140 -4.66 12.91 -13.86
C LEU A 140 -5.99 13.62 -13.66
N ARG A 141 -6.31 14.61 -14.50
CA ARG A 141 -7.60 15.32 -14.42
C ARG A 141 -8.76 14.38 -14.74
N TRP A 142 -8.64 13.61 -15.82
CA TRP A 142 -9.65 12.64 -16.22
C TRP A 142 -9.88 11.57 -15.14
N LEU A 143 -8.82 11.06 -14.51
CA LEU A 143 -8.90 10.09 -13.42
C LEU A 143 -9.64 10.62 -12.19
N LYS A 144 -9.52 11.92 -11.88
CA LYS A 144 -10.24 12.54 -10.76
C LYS A 144 -11.75 12.57 -10.99
N ASP A 145 -12.17 12.73 -12.24
CA ASP A 145 -13.57 12.81 -12.61
C ASP A 145 -14.19 11.40 -12.76
N GLU A 146 -13.49 10.48 -13.42
CA GLU A 146 -14.01 9.15 -13.77
C GLU A 146 -13.74 8.06 -12.71
N ALA A 147 -12.72 8.23 -11.89
CA ALA A 147 -12.31 7.26 -10.87
C ALA A 147 -11.98 7.91 -9.51
N PRO A 148 -12.87 8.73 -8.94
CA PRO A 148 -12.62 9.41 -7.66
C PRO A 148 -12.28 8.44 -6.53
N GLN A 149 -12.76 7.20 -6.57
CA GLN A 149 -12.43 6.14 -5.62
C GLN A 149 -10.98 5.63 -5.70
N LEU A 150 -10.25 5.92 -6.78
CA LEU A 150 -8.81 5.64 -6.92
C LEU A 150 -7.95 6.83 -6.59
N ALA A 151 -8.55 7.99 -6.35
CA ALA A 151 -7.81 9.12 -5.83
C ALA A 151 -7.26 8.67 -4.49
N LEU A 152 -6.01 8.19 -4.50
CA LEU A 152 -5.22 8.21 -3.30
C LEU A 152 -5.26 9.66 -2.86
N ASP A 153 -5.70 9.86 -1.62
CA ASP A 153 -5.33 11.04 -0.88
C ASP A 153 -3.81 10.94 -0.68
N ILE A 154 -3.04 11.15 -1.76
CA ILE A 154 -1.64 11.58 -1.71
C ILE A 154 -1.62 13.04 -1.26
N THR A 155 -2.48 13.43 -0.31
CA THR A 155 -1.92 13.98 0.90
C THR A 155 -0.81 13.04 1.35
N VAL A 156 0.43 13.39 1.00
CA VAL A 156 1.53 13.29 1.95
C VAL A 156 0.91 13.66 3.30
N HIS A 157 0.63 12.68 4.17
CA HIS A 157 -0.36 12.82 5.23
C HIS A 157 -0.06 14.06 6.07
N LYS A 158 -0.78 15.16 5.81
CA LYS A 158 -0.58 16.48 6.45
C LYS A 158 -1.11 16.51 7.89
N ASP A 159 -1.43 15.35 8.44
CA ASP A 159 -1.99 15.22 9.78
C ASP A 159 -1.39 14.01 10.47
N GLY A 160 -0.10 14.14 10.77
CA GLY A 160 0.65 13.10 11.47
C GLY A 160 0.05 12.68 12.81
N ALA A 161 -0.72 13.56 13.47
CA ALA A 161 -1.43 13.23 14.69
C ALA A 161 -2.56 12.19 14.46
N ALA A 162 -3.29 12.29 13.35
CA ALA A 162 -4.37 11.34 13.04
C ALA A 162 -3.82 9.93 12.78
N ARG A 163 -2.71 9.82 12.04
CA ARG A 163 -2.07 8.54 11.74
C ARG A 163 -1.45 7.87 12.97
N ILE A 164 -0.83 8.65 13.86
CA ILE A 164 -0.38 8.13 15.17
C ILE A 164 -1.58 7.60 15.97
N CYS A 165 -2.68 8.36 16.03
CA CYS A 165 -3.89 7.95 16.74
C CYS A 165 -4.53 6.68 16.18
N GLU A 166 -4.59 6.49 14.85
CA GLU A 166 -5.11 5.27 14.23
C GLU A 166 -4.21 4.06 14.53
N MET A 167 -2.89 4.22 14.45
CA MET A 167 -1.94 3.15 14.81
C MET A 167 -2.03 2.78 16.30
N MET A 168 -2.25 3.77 17.17
CA MET A 168 -2.48 3.57 18.59
C MET A 168 -3.80 2.85 18.90
N GLN A 169 -4.76 2.75 17.98
CA GLN A 169 -5.99 1.98 18.21
C GLN A 169 -5.77 0.45 18.12
N GLY A 170 -4.65 -0.02 17.55
CA GLY A 170 -4.25 -1.44 17.57
C GLY A 170 -3.60 -1.89 18.89
N PHE A 171 -2.97 -0.96 19.61
CA PHE A 171 -2.27 -1.20 20.88
C PHE A 171 -3.12 -1.78 22.03
N PRO A 172 -4.38 -1.35 22.26
CA PRO A 172 -5.13 -1.71 23.46
C PRO A 172 -5.39 -3.20 23.59
N ARG A 173 -5.46 -3.95 22.48
CA ARG A 173 -5.66 -5.41 22.52
C ARG A 173 -4.40 -6.13 23.02
N LEU A 174 -3.24 -5.74 22.49
CA LEU A 174 -1.96 -6.35 22.83
C LEU A 174 -1.52 -5.97 24.26
N LEU A 175 -1.69 -4.68 24.62
CA LEU A 175 -1.42 -4.18 25.97
C LEU A 175 -2.37 -4.78 27.02
N ARG A 176 -3.65 -4.97 26.69
CA ARG A 176 -4.61 -5.60 27.60
C ARG A 176 -4.24 -7.04 27.87
N ALA A 177 -3.89 -7.81 26.85
CA ALA A 177 -3.48 -9.20 27.05
C ALA A 177 -2.14 -9.32 27.81
N ALA A 178 -1.19 -8.39 27.57
CA ALA A 178 0.03 -8.28 28.37
C ALA A 178 -0.28 -7.98 29.85
N HIS A 179 -1.15 -7.00 30.11
CA HIS A 179 -1.54 -6.59 31.46
C HIS A 179 -2.31 -7.68 32.22
N LEU A 180 -3.14 -8.45 31.51
CA LEU A 180 -3.91 -9.56 32.09
C LEU A 180 -3.06 -10.83 32.30
N GLY A 181 -1.78 -10.82 31.92
CA GLY A 181 -0.93 -12.01 32.00
C GLY A 181 -1.36 -13.12 31.03
N GLU A 182 -2.11 -12.76 29.99
CA GLU A 182 -2.61 -13.67 28.95
C GLU A 182 -1.55 -13.94 27.87
N LEU A 183 -0.41 -13.25 27.94
CA LEU A 183 0.77 -13.60 27.14
C LEU A 183 1.45 -14.84 27.75
N PRO A 184 1.80 -15.85 26.95
CA PRO A 184 2.46 -17.06 27.45
C PRO A 184 3.79 -16.70 28.13
N SER A 185 4.22 -17.50 29.11
CA SER A 185 5.50 -17.29 29.82
C SER A 185 6.74 -17.65 29.00
N GLU A 186 6.56 -18.19 27.79
CA GLU A 186 7.65 -18.60 26.91
C GLU A 186 8.13 -17.43 26.06
N THR A 187 9.45 -17.24 26.00
CA THR A 187 10.12 -16.13 25.33
C THR A 187 9.58 -15.91 23.91
N LEU A 188 8.84 -14.83 23.71
CA LEU A 188 8.40 -14.35 22.40
C LEU A 188 9.59 -13.70 21.70
N TYR A 189 10.16 -14.37 20.72
CA TYR A 189 11.28 -13.84 19.93
C TYR A 189 10.73 -12.87 18.89
N LEU A 190 10.59 -11.60 19.26
CA LEU A 190 10.28 -10.55 18.29
C LEU A 190 11.59 -10.06 17.65
N PRO A 191 11.69 -10.02 16.32
CA PRO A 191 12.79 -9.32 15.68
C PRO A 191 12.67 -7.85 16.04
N SER A 192 13.61 -7.33 16.83
CA SER A 192 13.67 -5.89 17.05
C SER A 192 14.06 -5.21 15.73
N PRO A 193 13.59 -3.98 15.49
CA PRO A 193 14.05 -3.19 14.35
C PRO A 193 15.57 -2.92 14.36
N PHE A 194 16.26 -3.24 15.46
CA PHE A 194 17.70 -3.08 15.65
C PHE A 194 18.47 -4.41 15.55
N GLY A 195 17.81 -5.53 15.21
CA GLY A 195 18.45 -6.82 14.99
C GLY A 195 18.67 -7.67 16.25
N ASP A 196 18.14 -7.24 17.40
CA ASP A 196 18.17 -7.99 18.65
C ASP A 196 16.88 -8.81 18.84
N VAL A 197 16.98 -9.84 19.67
CA VAL A 197 15.83 -10.62 20.15
C VAL A 197 15.36 -10.05 21.48
N TRP A 198 14.07 -9.71 21.59
CA TRP A 198 13.48 -9.30 22.86
C TRP A 198 12.78 -10.47 23.56
N SER A 199 12.76 -10.47 24.90
CA SER A 199 11.85 -11.35 25.67
C SER A 199 10.47 -10.68 25.82
N ILE A 200 9.45 -11.42 26.28
CA ILE A 200 8.10 -10.86 26.48
C ILE A 200 8.10 -9.68 27.45
N GLU A 201 8.84 -9.76 28.55
CA GLU A 201 8.92 -8.66 29.51
C GLU A 201 9.56 -7.42 28.88
N HIS A 202 10.62 -7.60 28.08
CA HIS A 202 11.25 -6.51 27.33
C HIS A 202 10.31 -5.97 26.24
N ALA A 203 9.56 -6.83 25.56
CA ALA A 203 8.57 -6.42 24.57
C ALA A 203 7.43 -5.64 25.21
N ALA A 204 6.88 -6.09 26.34
CA ALA A 204 5.81 -5.39 27.05
C ALA A 204 6.28 -4.02 27.56
N ALA A 205 7.47 -3.96 28.16
CA ALA A 205 8.07 -2.70 28.59
C ALA A 205 8.31 -1.76 27.41
N ALA A 206 8.88 -2.28 26.31
CA ALA A 206 9.13 -1.49 25.10
C ALA A 206 7.82 -1.03 24.44
N ILE A 207 6.79 -1.85 24.38
CA ILE A 207 5.46 -1.47 23.85
C ILE A 207 4.87 -0.35 24.71
N ILE A 208 4.97 -0.42 26.04
CA ILE A 208 4.52 0.66 26.93
C ILE A 208 5.32 1.95 26.71
N GLU A 209 6.64 1.85 26.53
CA GLU A 209 7.49 3.02 26.24
C GLU A 209 7.20 3.62 24.87
N ILE A 210 6.99 2.79 23.85
CA ILE A 210 6.58 3.20 22.50
C ILE A 210 5.23 3.92 22.57
N ASP A 211 4.23 3.33 23.25
CA ASP A 211 2.91 3.94 23.44
C ASP A 211 3.02 5.33 24.11
N ARG A 212 3.80 5.45 25.19
CA ARG A 212 4.01 6.74 25.86
C ARG A 212 4.72 7.74 24.98
N ALA A 213 5.81 7.34 24.32
CA ALA A 213 6.58 8.21 23.45
C ALA A 213 5.72 8.72 22.28
N TRP A 214 4.87 7.85 21.73
CA TRP A 214 4.00 8.15 20.62
C TRP A 214 2.82 9.03 21.02
N ALA A 215 2.18 8.74 22.15
CA ALA A 215 1.14 9.60 22.72
C ALA A 215 1.69 11.01 23.00
N GLN A 216 2.92 11.11 23.49
CA GLN A 216 3.60 12.39 23.70
C GLN A 216 3.89 13.08 22.36
N ARG A 217 4.33 12.34 21.33
CA ARG A 217 4.63 12.90 20.01
C ARG A 217 3.38 13.38 19.28
N ALA A 218 2.28 12.64 19.37
CA ALA A 218 0.98 13.05 18.84
C ALA A 218 0.52 14.37 19.44
N ARG A 219 0.60 14.50 20.79
CA ARG A 219 0.31 15.76 21.49
C ARG A 219 1.17 16.91 20.99
N GLN A 220 2.48 16.70 20.85
CA GLN A 220 3.41 17.72 20.35
C GLN A 220 3.08 18.17 18.92
N CYS A 221 2.72 17.23 18.03
CA CYS A 221 2.35 17.56 16.65
C CYS A 221 1.03 18.34 16.60
N GLN A 222 0.06 17.94 17.41
CA GLN A 222 -1.24 18.60 17.53
C GLN A 222 -1.12 20.02 18.10
N GLU A 223 -0.34 20.21 19.16
CA GLU A 223 -0.06 21.51 19.76
C GLU A 223 0.68 22.46 18.81
N ALA A 224 1.66 21.94 18.08
CA ALA A 224 2.46 22.72 17.14
C ALA A 224 1.77 22.91 15.77
N LYS A 225 0.65 22.23 15.50
CA LYS A 225 -0.01 22.15 14.18
C LYS A 225 0.98 21.92 13.04
N ARG A 226 1.97 21.05 13.28
CA ARG A 226 3.07 20.80 12.34
C ARG A 226 2.95 19.43 11.72
N ASP A 227 3.42 19.33 10.49
CA ASP A 227 3.61 18.07 9.80
C ASP A 227 4.72 17.23 10.46
N LEU A 228 4.65 15.92 10.26
CA LEU A 228 5.75 15.01 10.59
C LEU A 228 6.86 15.16 9.55
N ASN A 229 8.10 15.14 10.00
CA ASN A 229 9.24 15.06 9.10
C ASN A 229 9.45 13.62 8.60
N VAL A 230 10.30 13.45 7.58
CA VAL A 230 10.57 12.16 6.93
C VAL A 230 11.01 11.08 7.93
N LEU A 231 11.91 11.41 8.87
CA LEU A 231 12.38 10.45 9.87
C LEU A 231 11.27 10.02 10.83
N GLU A 232 10.35 10.92 11.15
CA GLU A 232 9.19 10.62 11.99
C GLU A 232 8.21 9.69 11.25
N ILE A 233 8.02 9.88 9.95
CA ILE A 233 7.20 9.01 9.10
C ILE A 233 7.83 7.61 9.02
N GLU A 234 9.13 7.52 8.71
CA GLU A 234 9.86 6.24 8.63
C GLU A 234 9.80 5.46 9.95
N SER A 235 9.91 6.16 11.08
CA SER A 235 9.82 5.57 12.42
C SER A 235 8.43 5.00 12.70
N LEU A 236 7.37 5.70 12.27
CA LEU A 236 6.00 5.22 12.40
C LEU A 236 5.74 4.00 11.52
N GLU A 237 6.18 4.04 10.26
CA GLU A 237 6.03 2.90 9.36
C GLU A 237 6.77 1.65 9.86
N MET A 238 7.98 1.83 10.39
CA MET A 238 8.77 0.72 10.95
C MET A 238 8.06 0.05 12.12
N ALA A 239 7.48 0.83 13.02
CA ALA A 239 6.75 0.30 14.15
C ALA A 239 5.35 -0.21 13.79
N GLY A 240 4.69 0.34 12.76
CA GLY A 240 3.49 -0.25 12.16
C GLY A 240 3.76 -1.66 11.65
N ARG A 241 4.83 -1.84 10.86
CA ARG A 241 5.27 -3.16 10.37
C ARG A 241 5.58 -4.13 11.50
N PHE A 242 6.22 -3.66 12.57
CA PHE A 242 6.48 -4.47 13.76
C PHE A 242 5.17 -4.94 14.42
N LEU A 243 4.20 -4.04 14.60
CA LEU A 243 2.92 -4.35 15.22
C LEU A 243 2.05 -5.27 14.36
N ASP A 244 2.05 -5.06 13.04
CA ASP A 244 1.37 -5.95 12.10
C ASP A 244 1.99 -7.35 12.14
N GLY A 245 3.32 -7.46 12.24
CA GLY A 245 4.01 -8.73 12.45
C GLY A 245 3.62 -9.40 13.77
N ALA A 246 3.58 -8.63 14.86
CA ALA A 246 3.17 -9.14 16.17
C ALA A 246 1.70 -9.56 16.19
N ALA A 247 0.81 -8.83 15.51
CA ALA A 247 -0.61 -9.14 15.40
C ALA A 247 -0.87 -10.32 14.45
N ALA A 248 -0.13 -10.46 13.36
CA ALA A 248 -0.22 -11.60 12.45
C ALA A 248 0.27 -12.91 13.10
N ALA A 249 1.26 -12.80 14.00
CA ALA A 249 1.71 -13.93 14.81
C ALA A 249 0.68 -14.31 15.90
N TRP A 250 -0.31 -13.45 16.15
CA TRP A 250 -1.41 -13.70 17.08
C TRP A 250 -2.58 -14.42 16.39
N ASN A 251 -2.71 -15.72 16.60
CA ASN A 251 -3.95 -16.46 16.38
C ASN A 251 -4.53 -16.85 17.75
N GLY A 252 -5.76 -16.42 18.04
CA GLY A 252 -6.41 -16.49 19.35
C GLY A 252 -6.53 -17.88 20.00
N ASP A 253 -6.20 -18.99 19.31
CA ASP A 253 -6.34 -20.33 19.87
C ASP A 253 -5.13 -21.29 19.71
N THR A 254 -4.03 -20.94 19.04
CA THR A 254 -2.77 -21.74 19.05
C THR A 254 -1.66 -21.05 18.25
N TRP A 255 -0.42 -21.11 18.77
CA TRP A 255 0.81 -20.84 18.01
C TRP A 255 1.25 -22.13 17.30
N LEU A 256 1.24 -22.15 15.97
CA LEU A 256 2.01 -23.13 15.21
C LEU A 256 2.73 -22.41 14.05
N ASP A 257 4.06 -22.46 14.14
CA ASP A 257 5.06 -22.28 13.08
C ASP A 257 5.20 -20.90 12.40
N ALA A 258 5.55 -19.87 13.16
CA ALA A 258 6.09 -18.63 12.58
C ALA A 258 7.34 -18.14 13.31
N PHE A 259 8.43 -18.93 13.27
CA PHE A 259 9.84 -18.45 13.20
C PHE A 259 10.82 -19.62 12.98
N VAL A 260 10.51 -20.52 12.04
CA VAL A 260 11.52 -21.40 11.47
C VAL A 260 11.88 -20.84 10.09
N CYS A 261 13.01 -20.12 10.08
CA CYS A 261 13.81 -19.59 8.97
C CYS A 261 13.91 -18.06 8.96
N LEU A 262 14.97 -17.58 9.64
CA LEU A 262 15.85 -16.44 9.32
C LEU A 262 15.21 -15.19 8.69
#